data_AF-A0A5R8NB19-F1
#
_entry.id   AF-A0A5R8NB19-F1
#
_cell.length_a   1.000
_cell.length_b   1.000
_cell.length_c   1.000
_cell.angle_alpha   90.00
_cell.angle_beta   90.00
_cell.angle_gamma   90.00
#
_symmetry.space_group_name_H-M   'P 1'
#
loop_
_entity.id
_entity.type
_entity.pdbx_description
1 polymer ?
#
loop_
_entity_poly.entity_id
_entity_poly.type
_entity_poly.pdbx_seq_one_letter_code
_entity_poly.pdbx_strand_id
1 'polypeptide(L)'
;MNVECIECARPVGDRLPLCTECGENIVKQLLDVPRLLTELEVTRVGLGRVTAPAPVGRSTDTPIPVRAVGRRGITIQGDRELRDLTAVLAEWVDQITTVTGSTVPYGARGLVQLAKNLRLGPEHRDPVAPPIRRHPETGRFLGRVPTLHATLIQVTATPSEQDAVWLAHRGTDLRALEPAEDPADRLHVRLNDAITAIARIIDRPTPRRYLGACPAELADTGKVCGYELRADVDDSGRIADFVECRRCRTQHDVAQIQDKARDTAEQQLYTIPDLVRVTRAIGAPIPERTLYHWANKSRRLPARGWQHTDDRYGIRITDHQIDSRDRQVYRLGDALELARQAAKKKGTAA
;
A
#
# COMPACT_ATOMS: atom_id res chain seq x y z
N MET A 1 4.25 53.05 -2.55
CA MET A 1 3.67 51.85 -3.20
C MET A 1 3.92 50.69 -2.27
N ASN A 2 2.87 50.04 -1.79
CA ASN A 2 3.01 48.82 -1.00
C ASN A 2 3.22 47.67 -1.97
N VAL A 3 4.25 46.87 -1.77
CA VAL A 3 4.45 45.63 -2.51
C VAL A 3 3.60 44.57 -1.82
N GLU A 4 2.81 43.81 -2.58
CA GLU A 4 2.00 42.70 -2.06
C GLU A 4 2.75 41.38 -2.25
N CYS A 5 2.57 40.46 -1.31
CA CYS A 5 3.11 39.12 -1.37
C CYS A 5 2.52 38.40 -2.58
N ILE A 6 3.37 37.83 -3.43
CA ILE A 6 2.92 37.16 -4.66
C ILE A 6 2.03 35.95 -4.41
N GLU A 7 2.12 35.34 -3.21
CA GLU A 7 1.41 34.11 -2.85
C GLU A 7 0.10 34.36 -2.11
N CYS A 8 0.10 35.24 -1.10
CA CYS A 8 -1.07 35.48 -0.26
C CYS A 8 -1.67 36.89 -0.37
N ALA A 9 -1.14 37.73 -1.27
CA ALA A 9 -1.53 39.13 -1.48
C ALA A 9 -1.43 40.05 -0.24
N ARG A 10 -0.79 39.60 0.84
CA ARG A 10 -0.59 40.43 2.05
C ARG A 10 0.47 41.51 1.79
N PRO A 11 0.31 42.73 2.31
CA PRO A 11 1.31 43.79 2.14
C PRO A 11 2.64 43.41 2.82
N VAL A 12 3.74 43.65 2.13
CA VAL A 12 5.10 43.28 2.56
C VAL A 12 5.92 44.53 2.89
N GLY A 13 6.37 44.62 4.14
CA GLY A 13 7.09 45.81 4.65
C GLY A 13 8.54 45.93 4.17
N ASP A 14 9.21 44.80 3.88
CA ASP A 14 10.60 44.75 3.40
C ASP A 14 10.72 44.77 1.87
N ARG A 15 9.59 44.97 1.15
CA ARG A 15 9.49 45.00 -0.31
C ARG A 15 9.97 43.73 -1.01
N LEU A 16 10.10 42.62 -0.30
CA LEU A 16 10.41 41.33 -0.91
C LEU A 16 9.18 40.73 -1.62
N PRO A 17 9.39 39.90 -2.67
CA PRO A 17 8.30 39.18 -3.35
C PRO A 17 7.42 38.34 -2.41
N LEU A 18 7.99 37.74 -1.37
CA LEU A 18 7.28 36.91 -0.40
C LEU A 18 7.24 37.53 1.00
N CYS A 19 6.08 37.47 1.65
CA CYS A 19 5.95 37.84 3.05
C CYS A 19 6.68 36.82 3.96
N THR A 20 6.95 37.22 5.21
CA THR A 20 7.65 36.38 6.20
C THR A 20 6.95 35.04 6.42
N GLU A 21 5.62 35.02 6.55
CA GLU A 21 4.85 33.79 6.80
C GLU A 21 4.91 32.80 5.63
N CYS A 22 4.82 33.27 4.39
CA CYS A 22 5.00 32.43 3.21
C CYS A 22 6.44 31.88 3.13
N GLY A 23 7.44 32.71 3.46
CA GLY A 23 8.84 32.26 3.53
C GLY A 23 9.07 31.20 4.61
N GLU A 24 8.50 31.39 5.80
CA GLU A 24 8.57 30.41 6.89
C GLU A 24 7.88 29.09 6.52
N ASN A 25 6.74 29.15 5.81
CA ASN A 25 6.06 27.95 5.34
C ASN A 25 6.92 27.16 4.33
N ILE A 26 7.60 27.85 3.41
CA ILE A 26 8.56 27.24 2.48
C ILE A 26 9.71 26.56 3.25
N VAL A 27 10.28 27.25 4.23
CA VAL A 27 11.35 26.69 5.09
C VAL A 27 10.85 25.44 5.80
N LYS A 28 9.63 25.46 6.34
CA LYS A 28 9.01 24.29 6.98
C LYS A 28 8.84 23.13 6.01
N GLN A 29 8.37 23.38 4.79
CA GLN A 29 8.21 22.36 3.75
C GLN A 29 9.56 21.76 3.35
N LEU A 30 10.60 22.57 3.15
CA LEU A 30 11.96 22.12 2.84
C LEU A 30 12.55 21.26 3.96
N LEU A 31 12.33 21.63 5.23
CA LEU A 31 12.78 20.83 6.38
C LEU A 31 12.04 19.49 6.51
N ASP A 32 10.86 19.35 5.91
CA ASP A 32 10.08 18.11 5.90
C ASP A 32 10.49 17.13 4.79
N VAL A 33 11.20 17.61 3.76
CA VAL A 33 11.63 16.79 2.62
C VAL A 33 12.40 15.52 3.03
N PRO A 34 13.39 15.55 3.96
CA PRO A 34 14.09 14.33 4.35
C PRO A 34 13.17 13.24 4.95
N ARG A 35 12.17 13.64 5.74
CA ARG A 35 11.16 12.72 6.27
C ARG A 35 10.30 12.14 5.15
N LEU A 36 9.77 12.99 4.26
CA LEU A 36 8.95 12.58 3.13
C LEU A 36 9.69 11.60 2.20
N LEU A 37 10.97 11.86 1.91
CA LEU A 37 11.79 10.97 1.10
C LEU A 37 12.02 9.60 1.76
N THR A 38 12.21 9.60 3.08
CA THR A 38 12.35 8.37 3.87
C THR A 38 11.04 7.55 3.86
N GLU A 39 9.90 8.20 4.07
CA GLU A 39 8.58 7.56 4.02
C GLU A 39 8.23 7.04 2.62
N LEU A 40 8.57 7.81 1.59
CA LEU A 40 8.44 7.38 0.20
C LEU A 40 9.29 6.14 -0.07
N GLU A 41 10.55 6.10 0.39
CA GLU A 41 11.41 4.93 0.26
C GLU A 41 10.78 3.71 0.93
N VAL A 42 10.34 3.83 2.20
CA VAL A 42 9.64 2.76 2.93
C VAL A 42 8.39 2.27 2.19
N THR A 43 7.64 3.19 1.59
CA THR A 43 6.47 2.88 0.75
C THR A 43 6.88 2.13 -0.54
N ARG A 44 7.97 2.57 -1.18
CA ARG A 44 8.54 1.98 -2.41
C ARG A 44 9.16 0.61 -2.21
N VAL A 45 9.70 0.31 -1.02
CA VAL A 45 10.19 -1.04 -0.69
C VAL A 45 9.10 -1.93 -0.12
N GLY A 46 7.88 -1.42 0.07
CA GLY A 46 6.76 -2.15 0.66
C GLY A 46 6.95 -2.47 2.15
N LEU A 47 7.97 -1.91 2.80
CA LEU A 47 8.30 -2.19 4.20
C LEU A 47 7.33 -1.53 5.18
N GLY A 48 6.65 -0.44 4.77
CA GLY A 48 5.61 0.20 5.59
C GLY A 48 4.44 -0.72 5.94
N ARG A 49 4.31 -1.86 5.25
CA ARG A 49 3.26 -2.87 5.48
C ARG A 49 3.68 -4.03 6.39
N VAL A 50 4.94 -4.07 6.85
CA VAL A 50 5.49 -5.19 7.63
C VAL A 50 5.44 -4.93 9.15
N THR A 51 5.07 -3.71 9.57
CA THR A 51 5.11 -3.27 10.98
C THR A 51 3.92 -3.69 11.82
N ALA A 52 2.81 -4.15 11.22
CA ALA A 52 1.74 -4.80 11.96
C ALA A 52 2.06 -6.29 12.16
N PRO A 53 1.95 -6.86 13.38
CA PRO A 53 2.01 -8.30 13.57
C PRO A 53 0.73 -8.92 12.99
N ALA A 54 0.70 -9.08 11.67
CA ALA A 54 -0.40 -9.75 10.99
C ALA A 54 -0.39 -11.23 11.42
N PRO A 55 -1.55 -11.81 11.81
CA PRO A 55 -1.65 -13.24 12.03
C PRO A 55 -1.33 -13.96 10.72
N VAL A 56 -0.52 -15.01 10.83
CA VAL A 56 -0.02 -15.88 9.78
C VAL A 56 -1.17 -16.39 8.90
N GLY A 57 -1.50 -15.63 7.86
CA GLY A 57 -2.45 -15.97 6.82
C GLY A 57 -1.80 -15.63 5.48
N ARG A 58 -1.19 -16.64 4.85
CA ARG A 58 -0.49 -16.50 3.56
C ARG A 58 -1.47 -16.06 2.48
N SER A 59 -1.52 -14.77 2.18
CA SER A 59 -1.94 -14.30 0.87
C SER A 59 -0.75 -14.42 -0.06
N THR A 60 -0.85 -15.25 -1.10
CA THR A 60 0.17 -15.38 -2.16
C THR A 60 0.34 -14.11 -3.00
N ASP A 61 -0.44 -13.07 -2.75
CA ASP A 61 -0.23 -11.73 -3.28
C ASP A 61 0.23 -10.82 -2.14
N THR A 62 1.50 -10.93 -1.75
CA THR A 62 2.18 -9.74 -1.23
C THR A 62 2.52 -8.92 -2.48
N PRO A 63 1.81 -7.82 -2.78
CA PRO A 63 2.13 -7.05 -3.97
C PRO A 63 3.58 -6.58 -3.85
N ILE A 64 4.44 -7.17 -4.68
CA ILE A 64 5.79 -6.66 -4.91
C ILE A 64 5.62 -5.17 -5.23
N PRO A 65 6.39 -4.27 -4.61
CA PRO A 65 6.19 -2.82 -4.73
C PRO A 65 6.64 -2.28 -6.10
N VAL A 66 6.64 -3.15 -7.11
CA VAL A 66 6.89 -2.85 -8.50
C VAL A 66 5.53 -2.91 -9.19
N ARG A 67 4.74 -1.83 -9.05
CA ARG A 67 3.59 -1.63 -9.93
C ARG A 67 4.11 -1.03 -11.23
N ALA A 68 4.29 -1.84 -12.27
CA ALA A 68 4.63 -1.33 -13.59
C ALA A 68 3.55 -0.34 -14.05
N VAL A 69 3.88 0.94 -14.10
CA VAL A 69 2.98 1.99 -14.59
C VAL A 69 3.19 2.12 -16.10
N GLY A 70 2.59 1.21 -16.89
CA GLY A 70 2.50 1.33 -18.35
C GLY A 70 3.11 0.17 -19.17
N ARG A 71 2.90 0.22 -20.49
CA ARG A 71 3.37 -0.81 -21.46
C ARG A 71 4.86 -0.69 -21.83
N ARG A 72 5.59 0.32 -21.34
CA ARG A 72 7.00 0.59 -21.69
C ARG A 72 7.83 0.77 -20.41
N GLY A 73 8.41 -0.33 -19.93
CA GLY A 73 9.37 -0.32 -18.82
C GLY A 73 8.75 -0.45 -17.42
N ILE A 74 9.58 -0.91 -16.49
CA ILE A 74 9.25 -1.04 -15.07
C ILE A 74 9.57 0.30 -14.40
N THR A 75 8.57 1.18 -14.28
CA THR A 75 8.67 2.37 -13.42
C THR A 75 8.20 2.03 -12.02
N ILE A 76 8.98 2.40 -10.99
CA ILE A 76 8.57 2.23 -9.60
C ILE A 76 7.61 3.37 -9.27
N GLN A 77 6.53 3.05 -8.54
CA GLN A 77 5.59 4.07 -8.07
C GLN A 77 6.36 5.13 -7.26
N GLY A 78 6.20 6.41 -7.60
CA GLY A 78 6.93 7.52 -6.97
C GLY A 78 8.17 8.00 -7.71
N ASP A 79 8.65 7.30 -8.76
CA ASP A 79 9.85 7.72 -9.51
C ASP A 79 9.66 9.03 -10.27
N ARG A 80 8.43 9.31 -10.72
CA ARG A 80 8.13 10.59 -11.38
C ARG A 80 8.15 11.71 -10.36
N GLU A 81 7.41 11.53 -9.27
CA GLU A 81 7.24 12.52 -8.22
C GLU A 81 8.57 12.85 -7.52
N LEU A 82 9.43 11.84 -7.31
CA LEU A 82 10.79 12.03 -6.79
C LEU A 82 11.68 12.83 -7.75
N ARG A 83 11.59 12.56 -9.07
CA ARG A 83 12.33 13.32 -10.08
C ARG A 83 11.85 14.77 -10.14
N ASP A 84 10.54 14.97 -10.09
CA ASP A 84 9.93 16.31 -10.11
C ASP A 84 10.39 17.12 -8.87
N LEU A 85 10.37 16.52 -7.67
CA LEU A 85 10.91 17.17 -6.47
C LEU A 85 12.41 17.50 -6.60
N THR A 86 13.20 16.53 -7.08
CA THR A 86 14.66 16.72 -7.23
C THR A 86 14.98 17.82 -8.24
N ALA A 87 14.24 17.90 -9.34
CA ALA A 87 14.40 18.95 -10.33
C ALA A 87 14.09 20.34 -9.76
N VAL A 88 13.00 20.47 -8.99
CA VAL A 88 12.64 21.73 -8.32
C VAL A 88 13.71 22.17 -7.34
N LEU A 89 14.22 21.26 -6.50
CA LEU A 89 15.28 21.57 -5.53
C LEU A 89 16.58 21.98 -6.22
N ALA A 90 16.99 21.28 -7.28
CA ALA A 90 18.19 21.62 -8.03
C ALA A 90 18.10 23.00 -8.70
N GLU A 91 16.93 23.34 -9.24
CA GLU A 91 16.66 24.65 -9.83
C GLU A 91 16.75 25.78 -8.79
N TRP A 92 16.23 25.58 -7.57
CA TRP A 92 16.36 26.55 -6.47
C TRP A 92 17.82 26.72 -6.05
N VAL A 93 18.55 25.61 -5.95
CA VAL A 93 19.97 25.64 -5.60
C VAL A 93 20.75 26.46 -6.63
N ASP A 94 20.49 26.26 -7.92
CA ASP A 94 21.15 27.00 -9.00
C ASP A 94 20.85 28.51 -8.94
N GLN A 95 19.59 28.89 -8.74
CA GLN A 95 19.20 30.30 -8.61
C GLN A 95 19.83 30.97 -7.39
N ILE A 96 19.80 30.33 -6.21
CA ILE A 96 20.42 30.89 -5.00
C ILE A 96 21.95 30.95 -5.14
N THR A 97 22.57 29.94 -5.77
CA THR A 97 24.01 29.94 -6.05
C THR A 97 24.38 31.09 -6.97
N THR A 98 23.58 31.33 -8.02
CA THR A 98 23.78 32.44 -8.97
C THR A 98 23.68 33.80 -8.29
N VAL A 99 22.68 33.99 -7.43
CA VAL A 99 22.45 35.28 -6.75
C VAL A 99 23.46 35.54 -5.63
N THR A 100 23.83 34.51 -4.86
CA THR A 100 24.65 34.68 -3.64
C THR A 100 26.11 34.28 -3.79
N GLY A 101 26.49 33.61 -4.88
CA GLY A 101 27.81 33.01 -5.08
C GLY A 101 28.12 31.83 -4.15
N SER A 102 27.14 31.34 -3.38
CA SER A 102 27.33 30.25 -2.42
C SER A 102 26.98 28.90 -3.01
N THR A 103 27.83 27.89 -2.84
CA THR A 103 27.56 26.52 -3.29
C THR A 103 27.09 25.60 -2.15
N VAL A 104 26.31 24.56 -2.46
CA VAL A 104 25.93 23.52 -1.50
C VAL A 104 27.18 22.70 -1.10
N PRO A 105 27.53 22.61 0.19
CA PRO A 105 28.69 21.83 0.64
C PRO A 105 28.32 20.35 0.76
N TYR A 106 28.09 19.68 -0.38
CA TYR A 106 27.70 18.26 -0.40
C TYR A 106 28.69 17.38 0.38
N GLY A 107 28.16 16.50 1.22
CA GLY A 107 28.95 15.61 2.07
C GLY A 107 29.54 16.26 3.33
N ALA A 108 29.35 17.57 3.53
CA ALA A 108 29.76 18.21 4.77
C ALA A 108 29.06 17.55 5.97
N ARG A 109 29.85 17.18 6.98
CA ARG A 109 29.38 16.41 8.15
C ARG A 109 28.16 17.03 8.82
N GLY A 110 28.16 18.37 9.00
CA GLY A 110 27.04 19.09 9.60
C GLY A 110 25.76 18.98 8.78
N LEU A 111 25.84 19.18 7.46
CA LEU A 111 24.68 19.13 6.57
C LEU A 111 24.10 17.71 6.48
N VAL A 112 24.97 16.71 6.35
CA VAL A 112 24.58 15.29 6.35
C VAL A 112 23.91 14.92 7.67
N GLN A 113 24.44 15.39 8.81
CA GLN A 113 23.85 15.10 10.12
C GLN A 113 22.49 15.79 10.30
N LEU A 114 22.33 17.03 9.85
CA LEU A 114 21.05 17.74 9.89
C LEU A 114 19.98 17.03 9.05
N ALA A 115 20.33 16.64 7.82
CA ALA A 115 19.43 15.85 6.96
C ALA A 115 18.99 14.54 7.65
N LYS A 116 19.94 13.81 8.26
CA LYS A 116 19.63 12.58 9.02
C LYS A 116 18.71 12.82 10.21
N ASN A 117 18.92 13.91 10.96
CA ASN A 117 18.07 14.25 12.10
C ASN A 117 16.63 14.55 11.66
N LEU A 118 16.46 15.19 10.51
CA LEU A 118 15.14 15.55 9.97
C LEU A 118 14.35 14.35 9.44
N ARG A 119 14.99 13.23 9.10
CA ARG A 119 14.29 11.99 8.70
C ARG A 119 13.34 11.46 9.77
N LEU A 120 13.63 11.73 11.04
CA LEU A 120 12.90 11.18 12.19
C LEU A 120 11.69 12.05 12.59
N GLY A 121 11.51 13.21 11.95
CA GLY A 121 10.41 14.13 12.28
C GLY A 121 10.65 14.98 13.54
N PRO A 122 9.81 16.01 13.77
CA PRO A 122 9.95 16.95 14.88
C PRO A 122 9.80 16.29 16.26
N GLU A 123 9.05 15.18 16.35
CA GLU A 123 8.82 14.41 17.58
C GLU A 123 10.04 13.59 18.04
N HIS A 124 11.06 13.43 17.18
CA HIS A 124 12.32 12.74 17.49
C HIS A 124 13.53 13.69 17.52
N ARG A 125 13.30 14.99 17.78
CA ARG A 125 14.31 16.07 17.79
C ARG A 125 15.46 15.93 18.80
N ASP A 126 15.55 14.84 19.56
CA ASP A 126 16.77 14.57 20.32
C ASP A 126 17.90 14.21 19.35
N PRO A 127 18.96 15.04 19.25
CA PRO A 127 19.96 14.92 18.21
C PRO A 127 20.88 13.75 18.48
N VAL A 128 20.53 12.52 18.05
CA VAL A 128 21.42 11.35 17.97
C VAL A 128 22.43 11.26 19.13
N ALA A 129 22.00 11.58 20.34
CA ALA A 129 22.41 10.84 21.50
C ALA A 129 21.35 9.75 21.57
N PRO A 130 21.69 8.45 21.50
CA PRO A 130 20.71 7.46 21.91
C PRO A 130 20.28 7.89 23.31
N PRO A 131 19.00 8.20 23.58
CA PRO A 131 18.59 8.36 24.94
C PRO A 131 18.76 6.97 25.53
N ILE A 132 19.88 6.74 26.20
CA ILE A 132 20.01 5.61 27.10
C ILE A 132 19.02 5.94 28.22
N ARG A 133 17.74 5.61 28.00
CA ARG A 133 16.73 5.63 29.05
C ARG A 133 17.14 4.53 30.01
N ARG A 134 17.95 4.90 30.99
CA ARG A 134 18.18 4.07 32.18
C ARG A 134 16.97 4.27 33.07
N HIS A 135 16.44 3.17 33.57
CA HIS A 135 15.49 3.22 34.66
C HIS A 135 16.12 4.01 35.83
N PRO A 136 15.48 5.08 36.34
CA PRO A 136 16.10 5.99 37.29
C PRO A 136 16.55 5.31 38.58
N GLU A 137 15.83 4.26 39.00
CA GLU A 137 16.14 3.53 40.23
C GLU A 137 17.02 2.29 40.04
N THR A 138 17.05 1.68 38.85
CA THR A 138 17.72 0.37 38.65
C THR A 138 18.88 0.40 37.67
N GLY A 139 19.08 1.53 36.96
CA GLY A 139 20.13 1.68 35.97
C GLY A 139 19.99 0.80 34.72
N ARG A 140 18.95 -0.06 34.65
CA ARG A 140 18.71 -0.99 33.54
C ARG A 140 18.18 -0.26 32.30
N PHE A 141 18.62 -0.71 31.12
CA PHE A 141 18.20 -0.16 29.83
C PHE A 141 16.72 -0.45 29.57
N LEU A 142 15.92 0.60 29.37
CA LEU A 142 14.51 0.51 29.02
C LEU A 142 14.34 0.58 27.49
N GLY A 143 14.44 -0.57 26.83
CA GLY A 143 13.97 -0.79 25.46
C GLY A 143 14.97 -0.49 24.34
N ARG A 144 14.95 -1.36 23.31
CA ARG A 144 15.63 -1.14 22.03
C ARG A 144 14.91 -0.02 21.28
N VAL A 145 15.67 0.94 20.75
CA VAL A 145 15.20 1.80 19.65
C VAL A 145 14.64 0.87 18.55
N PRO A 146 13.46 1.16 17.97
CA PRO A 146 12.91 0.34 16.90
C PRO A 146 13.96 0.15 15.80
N THR A 147 14.30 -1.10 15.51
CA THR A 147 15.45 -1.52 14.69
C THR A 147 15.45 -0.90 13.29
N LEU A 148 14.29 -0.49 12.78
CA LEU A 148 14.11 0.18 11.49
C LEU A 148 14.75 1.58 11.42
N HIS A 149 14.73 2.35 12.52
CA HIS A 149 15.32 3.70 12.55
C HIS A 149 16.86 3.63 12.54
N ALA A 150 17.44 2.58 13.12
CA ALA A 150 18.89 2.37 13.12
C ALA A 150 19.45 2.15 11.70
N THR A 151 18.73 1.42 10.84
CA THR A 151 19.10 1.22 9.43
C THR A 151 19.01 2.52 8.62
N LEU A 152 17.99 3.34 8.86
CA LEU A 152 17.80 4.61 8.16
C LEU A 152 18.88 5.66 8.53
N ILE A 153 19.45 5.58 9.73
CA ILE A 153 20.60 6.41 10.15
C ILE A 153 21.90 6.01 9.44
N GLN A 154 22.02 4.75 8.99
CA GLN A 154 23.20 4.25 8.27
C GLN A 154 23.23 4.68 6.80
N VAL A 155 22.07 4.96 6.19
CA VAL A 155 21.99 5.47 4.82
C VAL A 155 22.54 6.90 4.76
N THR A 156 23.42 7.17 3.79
CA THR A 156 23.97 8.51 3.56
C THR A 156 22.85 9.49 3.18
N ALA A 157 22.98 10.76 3.57
CA ALA A 157 22.06 11.80 3.11
C ALA A 157 22.19 11.93 1.58
N THR A 158 21.07 11.83 0.89
CA THR A 158 20.99 12.02 -0.57
C THR A 158 21.27 13.49 -0.93
N PRO A 159 21.65 13.79 -2.18
CA PRO A 159 21.78 15.16 -2.64
C PRO A 159 20.50 15.98 -2.43
N SER A 160 19.32 15.44 -2.78
CA SER A 160 18.04 16.13 -2.62
C SER A 160 17.72 16.49 -1.16
N GLU A 161 18.07 15.63 -0.20
CA GLU A 161 17.93 15.96 1.22
C GLU A 161 18.88 17.09 1.64
N GLN A 162 20.11 17.08 1.14
CA GLN A 162 21.10 18.11 1.44
C GLN A 162 20.71 19.46 0.80
N ASP A 163 20.18 19.45 -0.42
CA ASP A 163 19.64 20.61 -1.11
C ASP A 163 18.52 21.24 -0.30
N ALA A 164 17.52 20.44 0.10
CA ALA A 164 16.38 20.93 0.88
C ALA A 164 16.82 21.56 2.21
N VAL A 165 17.73 20.90 2.95
CA VAL A 165 18.23 21.43 4.23
C VAL A 165 19.05 22.70 4.04
N TRP A 166 19.88 22.77 2.99
CA TRP A 166 20.67 23.95 2.70
C TRP A 166 19.78 25.13 2.29
N LEU A 167 18.79 24.90 1.41
CA LEU A 167 17.79 25.90 1.01
C LEU A 167 16.98 26.40 2.22
N ALA A 168 16.63 25.53 3.16
CA ALA A 168 15.90 25.93 4.36
C ALA A 168 16.67 26.94 5.24
N HIS A 169 18.01 26.88 5.25
CA HIS A 169 18.85 27.87 5.96
C HIS A 169 18.95 29.21 5.21
N ARG A 170 18.45 29.28 3.98
CA ARG A 170 18.47 30.43 3.07
C ARG A 170 17.10 31.07 2.92
N GLY A 171 16.24 30.94 3.94
CA GLY A 171 14.85 31.44 3.90
C GLY A 171 14.71 32.91 3.47
N THR A 172 15.62 33.78 3.88
CA THR A 172 15.61 35.19 3.45
C THR A 172 15.96 35.35 1.96
N ASP A 173 16.97 34.62 1.48
CA ASP A 173 17.37 34.65 0.06
C ASP A 173 16.24 34.09 -0.83
N LEU A 174 15.55 33.04 -0.36
CA LEU A 174 14.38 32.46 -1.03
C LEU A 174 13.22 33.44 -1.15
N ARG A 175 13.00 34.28 -0.13
CA ARG A 175 11.97 35.33 -0.19
C ARG A 175 12.29 36.43 -1.19
N ALA A 176 13.57 36.61 -1.53
CA ALA A 176 14.06 37.63 -2.45
C ALA A 176 14.10 37.18 -3.91
N LEU A 177 13.91 35.87 -4.20
CA LEU A 177 13.89 35.37 -5.58
C LEU A 177 12.74 36.00 -6.37
N GLU A 178 13.07 36.48 -7.56
CA GLU A 178 12.09 37.06 -8.47
C GLU A 178 11.08 35.99 -8.93
N PRO A 179 9.79 36.34 -9.00
CA PRO A 179 8.77 35.40 -9.46
C PRO A 179 8.95 35.07 -10.94
N ALA A 180 8.67 33.82 -11.30
CA ALA A 180 8.41 33.46 -12.70
C ALA A 180 7.20 34.25 -13.24
N GLU A 181 7.21 34.51 -14.56
CA GLU A 181 6.12 35.23 -15.24
C GLU A 181 4.79 34.47 -15.13
N ASP A 182 4.81 33.14 -15.27
CA ASP A 182 3.65 32.28 -15.05
C ASP A 182 3.51 31.89 -13.56
N PRO A 183 2.35 32.15 -12.93
CA PRO A 183 2.06 31.67 -11.58
C PRO A 183 2.27 30.16 -11.36
N ALA A 184 2.02 29.33 -12.37
CA ALA A 184 2.19 27.87 -12.27
C ALA A 184 3.68 27.45 -12.28
N ASP A 185 4.53 28.23 -12.95
CA ASP A 185 5.97 27.99 -12.99
C ASP A 185 6.70 28.56 -11.76
N ARG A 186 5.95 29.23 -10.86
CA ARG A 186 6.51 29.67 -9.59
C ARG A 186 7.02 28.48 -8.82
N LEU A 187 8.31 28.58 -8.56
CA LEU A 187 9.13 27.62 -7.85
C LEU A 187 8.50 27.04 -6.56
N HIS A 188 7.77 27.84 -5.77
CA HIS A 188 7.11 27.36 -4.54
C HIS A 188 5.83 26.57 -4.82
N VAL A 189 5.06 26.92 -5.85
CA VAL A 189 3.89 26.15 -6.29
C VAL A 189 4.35 24.75 -6.70
N ARG A 190 5.40 24.68 -7.52
CA ARG A 190 6.00 23.41 -7.96
C ARG A 190 6.53 22.56 -6.81
N LEU A 191 7.15 23.18 -5.79
CA LEU A 191 7.58 22.48 -4.58
C LEU A 191 6.38 21.89 -3.82
N ASN A 192 5.34 22.69 -3.60
CA ASN A 192 4.14 22.26 -2.89
C ASN A 192 3.41 21.13 -3.64
N ASP A 193 3.33 21.21 -4.96
CA ASP A 193 2.74 20.18 -5.81
C ASP A 193 3.53 18.88 -5.75
N ALA A 194 4.87 18.95 -5.81
CA ALA A 194 5.73 17.78 -5.69
C ALA A 194 5.59 17.10 -4.32
N ILE A 195 5.60 17.89 -3.22
CA ILE A 195 5.39 17.39 -1.86
C ILE A 195 4.01 16.75 -1.71
N THR A 196 2.95 17.42 -2.20
CA THR A 196 1.57 16.91 -2.12
C THR A 196 1.42 15.62 -2.94
N ALA A 197 2.06 15.52 -4.10
CA ALA A 197 2.06 14.32 -4.92
C ALA A 197 2.72 13.13 -4.21
N ILE A 198 3.87 13.36 -3.54
CA ILE A 198 4.55 12.35 -2.74
C ILE A 198 3.70 11.95 -1.52
N ALA A 199 3.12 12.91 -0.81
CA ALA A 199 2.25 12.64 0.34
C ALA A 199 1.05 11.76 -0.06
N ARG A 200 0.40 12.01 -1.20
CA ARG A 200 -0.68 11.15 -1.72
C ARG A 200 -0.25 9.72 -2.02
N ILE A 201 1.03 9.49 -2.33
CA ILE A 201 1.58 8.16 -2.54
C ILE A 201 1.79 7.43 -1.21
N ILE A 202 2.33 8.15 -0.22
CA ILE A 202 2.58 7.66 1.14
C ILE A 202 1.25 7.34 1.84
N ASP A 203 0.34 8.31 1.88
CA ASP A 203 -0.98 8.23 2.51
C ASP A 203 -2.01 7.48 1.66
N ARG A 204 -1.56 6.69 0.69
CA ARG A 204 -2.44 5.95 -0.19
C ARG A 204 -3.20 4.90 0.64
N PRO A 205 -4.53 4.96 0.73
CA PRO A 205 -5.30 4.02 1.54
C PRO A 205 -5.07 2.58 1.06
N THR A 206 -5.07 1.66 2.03
CA THR A 206 -4.94 0.23 1.79
C THR A 206 -5.94 -0.21 0.71
N PRO A 207 -5.50 -0.99 -0.30
CA PRO A 207 -6.39 -1.41 -1.36
C PRO A 207 -7.56 -2.19 -0.75
N ARG A 208 -8.78 -1.77 -1.11
CA ARG A 208 -10.00 -2.40 -0.63
C ARG A 208 -10.03 -3.87 -1.03
N ARG A 209 -10.36 -4.73 -0.06
CA ARG A 209 -10.51 -6.16 -0.30
C ARG A 209 -11.83 -6.44 -1.00
N TYR A 210 -11.77 -7.19 -2.08
CA TYR A 210 -12.97 -7.67 -2.78
C TYR A 210 -13.70 -8.69 -1.91
N LEU A 211 -15.01 -8.50 -1.75
CA LEU A 211 -15.88 -9.36 -0.93
C LEU A 211 -16.83 -10.22 -1.77
N GLY A 212 -17.07 -9.88 -3.04
CA GLY A 212 -18.04 -10.56 -3.89
C GLY A 212 -19.02 -9.60 -4.55
N ALA A 213 -20.06 -10.14 -5.17
CA ALA A 213 -21.16 -9.37 -5.75
C ALA A 213 -22.25 -9.08 -4.71
N CYS A 214 -22.86 -7.90 -4.78
CA CYS A 214 -23.92 -7.47 -3.88
C CYS A 214 -25.16 -8.37 -4.01
N PRO A 215 -25.60 -9.03 -2.93
CA PRO A 215 -26.72 -9.96 -2.96
C PRO A 215 -28.09 -9.27 -2.80
N ALA A 216 -28.14 -7.95 -2.61
CA ALA A 216 -29.40 -7.23 -2.40
C ALA A 216 -30.32 -7.35 -3.62
N GLU A 217 -31.61 -7.57 -3.39
CA GLU A 217 -32.65 -7.48 -4.42
C GLU A 217 -33.08 -6.03 -4.59
N LEU A 218 -33.06 -5.54 -5.83
CA LEU A 218 -33.44 -4.18 -6.18
C LEU A 218 -34.97 -4.08 -6.19
N ALA A 219 -35.54 -3.23 -5.33
CA ALA A 219 -36.99 -3.02 -5.21
C ALA A 219 -37.67 -2.72 -6.55
N ASP A 220 -37.00 -1.96 -7.43
CA ASP A 220 -37.58 -1.51 -8.70
C ASP A 220 -37.67 -2.60 -9.77
N THR A 221 -36.83 -3.64 -9.70
CA THR A 221 -36.70 -4.63 -10.79
C THR A 221 -36.86 -6.08 -10.34
N GLY A 222 -36.85 -6.34 -9.02
CA GLY A 222 -36.79 -7.69 -8.47
C GLY A 222 -35.52 -8.47 -8.82
N LYS A 223 -34.51 -7.81 -9.41
CA LYS A 223 -33.23 -8.42 -9.79
C LYS A 223 -32.20 -8.22 -8.67
N VAL A 224 -31.28 -9.16 -8.55
CA VAL A 224 -30.10 -9.01 -7.68
C VAL A 224 -29.20 -7.89 -8.20
N CYS A 225 -28.67 -7.07 -7.27
CA CYS A 225 -27.86 -5.90 -7.58
C CYS A 225 -26.58 -6.26 -8.35
N GLY A 226 -25.88 -7.30 -7.90
CA GLY A 226 -24.68 -7.84 -8.56
C GLY A 226 -23.45 -6.93 -8.54
N TYR A 227 -23.52 -5.75 -7.92
CA TYR A 227 -22.42 -4.78 -7.88
C TYR A 227 -21.24 -5.29 -7.04
N GLU A 228 -20.00 -5.05 -7.48
CA GLU A 228 -18.81 -5.48 -6.74
C GLU A 228 -18.71 -4.79 -5.37
N LEU A 229 -18.74 -5.58 -4.30
CA LEU A 229 -18.53 -5.12 -2.94
C LEU A 229 -17.03 -5.17 -2.62
N ARG A 230 -16.53 -4.05 -2.10
CA ARG A 230 -15.14 -3.91 -1.65
C ARG A 230 -15.13 -3.21 -0.30
N ALA A 231 -14.45 -3.79 0.67
CA ALA A 231 -14.32 -3.22 2.00
C ALA A 231 -12.92 -2.68 2.24
N ASP A 232 -12.84 -1.57 2.98
CA ASP A 232 -11.58 -1.04 3.47
C ASP A 232 -10.97 -2.04 4.47
N VAL A 233 -9.64 -2.13 4.44
CA VAL A 233 -8.84 -2.98 5.32
C VAL A 233 -8.02 -2.05 6.20
N ASP A 234 -8.12 -2.21 7.51
CA ASP A 234 -7.34 -1.42 8.45
C ASP A 234 -5.85 -1.82 8.44
N ASP A 235 -5.03 -1.06 9.18
CA ASP A 235 -3.58 -1.32 9.26
C ASP A 235 -3.25 -2.67 9.91
N SER A 236 -4.19 -3.27 10.64
CA SER A 236 -4.06 -4.60 11.25
C SER A 236 -4.46 -5.74 10.30
N GLY A 237 -4.90 -5.42 9.08
CA GLY A 237 -5.39 -6.39 8.10
C GLY A 237 -6.84 -6.84 8.34
N ARG A 238 -7.56 -6.22 9.29
CA ARG A 238 -8.96 -6.52 9.57
C ARG A 238 -9.85 -5.75 8.60
N ILE A 239 -10.93 -6.41 8.22
CA ILE A 239 -11.96 -5.84 7.34
C ILE A 239 -13.06 -5.29 8.24
N ALA A 240 -13.69 -4.19 7.85
CA ALA A 240 -14.89 -3.71 8.54
C ALA A 240 -15.99 -4.78 8.59
N ASP A 241 -16.73 -4.84 9.71
CA ASP A 241 -17.81 -5.82 9.89
C ASP A 241 -18.99 -5.58 8.94
N PHE A 242 -19.17 -4.33 8.51
CA PHE A 242 -20.23 -3.93 7.59
C PHE A 242 -19.69 -3.20 6.37
N VAL A 243 -20.32 -3.44 5.22
CA VAL A 243 -20.03 -2.74 3.96
C VAL A 243 -21.31 -2.22 3.32
N GLU A 244 -21.30 -0.98 2.85
CA GLU A 244 -22.41 -0.40 2.09
C GLU A 244 -22.19 -0.59 0.59
N CYS A 245 -23.20 -1.11 -0.12
CA CYS A 245 -23.18 -1.18 -1.56
C CYS A 245 -23.31 0.22 -2.19
N ARG A 246 -22.31 0.66 -2.97
CA ARG A 246 -22.36 1.99 -3.63
C ARG A 246 -23.49 2.15 -4.65
N ARG A 247 -24.07 1.05 -5.14
CA ARG A 247 -25.15 1.07 -6.14
C ARG A 247 -26.54 1.12 -5.51
N CYS A 248 -26.85 0.17 -4.62
CA CYS A 248 -28.19 0.06 -4.01
C CYS A 248 -28.26 0.62 -2.58
N ARG A 249 -27.14 1.07 -2.00
CA ARG A 249 -27.04 1.63 -0.64
C ARG A 249 -27.39 0.66 0.49
N THR A 250 -27.64 -0.62 0.19
CA THR A 250 -27.86 -1.65 1.20
C THR A 250 -26.58 -1.91 1.98
N GLN A 251 -26.70 -1.92 3.31
CA GLN A 251 -25.65 -2.33 4.22
C GLN A 251 -25.65 -3.85 4.34
N HIS A 252 -24.46 -4.45 4.24
CA HIS A 252 -24.26 -5.88 4.34
C HIS A 252 -23.28 -6.21 5.45
N ASP A 253 -23.58 -7.25 6.21
CA ASP A 253 -22.64 -7.91 7.10
C ASP A 253 -21.60 -8.67 6.25
N VAL A 254 -20.33 -8.37 6.47
CA VAL A 254 -19.21 -8.96 5.73
C VAL A 254 -19.09 -10.45 6.02
N ALA A 255 -19.36 -10.90 7.25
CA ALA A 255 -19.35 -12.32 7.59
C ALA A 255 -20.39 -13.08 6.76
N GLN A 256 -21.61 -12.54 6.65
CA GLN A 256 -22.67 -13.16 5.85
C GLN A 256 -22.33 -13.22 4.35
N ILE A 257 -21.69 -12.19 3.80
CA ILE A 257 -21.23 -12.22 2.40
C ILE A 257 -20.17 -13.29 2.21
N GLN A 258 -19.20 -13.37 3.12
CA GLN A 258 -18.13 -14.36 3.06
C GLN A 258 -18.65 -15.78 3.19
N ASP A 259 -19.58 -16.01 4.12
CA ASP A 259 -20.23 -17.30 4.33
C ASP A 259 -21.05 -17.70 3.09
N LYS A 260 -21.85 -16.78 2.53
CA LYS A 260 -22.61 -17.05 1.31
C LYS A 260 -21.71 -17.32 0.10
N ALA A 261 -20.62 -16.56 -0.03
CA ALA A 261 -19.63 -16.77 -1.09
C ALA A 261 -18.95 -18.14 -0.92
N ARG A 262 -18.61 -18.52 0.31
CA ARG A 262 -18.06 -19.84 0.65
C ARG A 262 -19.06 -20.94 0.35
N ASP A 263 -20.31 -20.82 0.78
CA ASP A 263 -21.35 -21.81 0.52
C ASP A 263 -21.53 -22.00 -0.98
N THR A 264 -21.58 -20.92 -1.74
CA THR A 264 -21.67 -20.96 -3.21
C THR A 264 -20.47 -21.69 -3.82
N ALA A 265 -19.26 -21.39 -3.38
CA ALA A 265 -18.04 -22.07 -3.83
C ALA A 265 -18.04 -23.56 -3.45
N GLU A 266 -18.52 -23.89 -2.25
CA GLU A 266 -18.65 -25.28 -1.77
C GLU A 266 -19.71 -26.08 -2.57
N GLN A 267 -20.65 -25.44 -3.26
CA GLN A 267 -21.60 -26.10 -4.18
C GLN A 267 -21.02 -26.36 -5.58
N GLN A 268 -19.93 -25.68 -5.96
CA GLN A 268 -19.37 -25.83 -7.30
C GLN A 268 -18.75 -27.22 -7.50
N LEU A 269 -18.87 -27.69 -8.75
CA LEU A 269 -18.43 -29.00 -9.18
C LEU A 269 -17.10 -28.87 -9.93
N TYR A 270 -16.14 -29.71 -9.55
CA TYR A 270 -14.77 -29.67 -10.05
C TYR A 270 -14.26 -31.06 -10.38
N THR A 271 -13.36 -31.16 -11.35
CA THR A 271 -12.58 -32.39 -11.54
C THR A 271 -11.58 -32.57 -10.40
N ILE A 272 -11.03 -33.78 -10.22
CA ILE A 272 -10.00 -34.01 -9.18
C ILE A 272 -8.78 -33.07 -9.35
N PRO A 273 -8.19 -32.89 -10.55
CA PRO A 273 -7.11 -31.93 -10.74
C PRO A 273 -7.48 -30.50 -10.35
N ASP A 274 -8.71 -30.06 -10.63
CA ASP A 274 -9.18 -28.73 -10.26
C ASP A 274 -9.40 -28.61 -8.75
N LEU A 275 -9.93 -29.64 -8.09
CA LEU A 275 -10.04 -29.68 -6.64
C LEU A 275 -8.68 -29.52 -5.95
N VAL A 276 -7.61 -30.13 -6.48
CA VAL A 276 -6.25 -29.94 -5.92
C VAL A 276 -5.83 -28.47 -5.99
N ARG A 277 -6.14 -27.78 -7.10
CA ARG A 277 -5.80 -26.35 -7.27
C ARG A 277 -6.64 -25.47 -6.37
N VAL A 278 -7.95 -25.67 -6.35
CA VAL A 278 -8.90 -24.86 -5.57
C VAL A 278 -8.70 -25.03 -4.07
N THR A 279 -8.56 -26.27 -3.59
CA THR A 279 -8.34 -26.54 -2.16
C THR A 279 -7.02 -25.93 -1.66
N ARG A 280 -5.98 -25.89 -2.50
CA ARG A 280 -4.74 -25.17 -2.22
C ARG A 280 -4.96 -23.66 -2.18
N ALA A 281 -5.68 -23.09 -3.14
CA ALA A 281 -5.96 -21.65 -3.22
C ALA A 281 -6.73 -21.12 -2.00
N ILE A 282 -7.64 -21.93 -1.44
CA ILE A 282 -8.41 -21.56 -0.23
C ILE A 282 -7.71 -21.92 1.09
N GLY A 283 -6.45 -22.38 1.04
CA GLY A 283 -5.64 -22.67 2.24
C GLY A 283 -5.95 -23.99 2.94
N ALA A 284 -6.71 -24.89 2.33
CA ALA A 284 -7.03 -26.22 2.86
C ALA A 284 -6.55 -27.33 1.91
N PRO A 285 -5.24 -27.42 1.62
CA PRO A 285 -4.74 -28.28 0.55
C PRO A 285 -5.03 -29.76 0.81
N ILE A 286 -5.71 -30.41 -0.14
CA ILE A 286 -5.93 -31.86 -0.11
C ILE A 286 -4.99 -32.52 -1.12
N PRO A 287 -4.14 -33.49 -0.72
CA PRO A 287 -3.27 -34.18 -1.64
C PRO A 287 -4.05 -34.92 -2.72
N GLU A 288 -3.56 -34.88 -3.96
CA GLU A 288 -4.18 -35.51 -5.13
C GLU A 288 -4.45 -37.01 -4.90
N ARG A 289 -3.47 -37.74 -4.36
CA ARG A 289 -3.60 -39.16 -4.02
C ARG A 289 -4.76 -39.43 -3.05
N THR A 290 -5.04 -38.51 -2.13
CA THR A 290 -6.15 -38.62 -1.17
C THR A 290 -7.49 -38.46 -1.87
N LEU A 291 -7.61 -37.49 -2.78
CA LEU A 291 -8.83 -37.28 -3.56
C LEU A 291 -9.13 -38.49 -4.46
N TYR A 292 -8.15 -39.01 -5.19
CA TYR A 292 -8.31 -40.23 -5.99
C TYR A 292 -8.67 -41.45 -5.14
N HIS A 293 -8.08 -41.58 -3.96
CA HIS A 293 -8.44 -42.64 -3.04
C HIS A 293 -9.91 -42.54 -2.60
N TRP A 294 -10.37 -41.34 -2.23
CA TRP A 294 -11.76 -41.12 -1.82
C TRP A 294 -12.77 -41.30 -2.94
N ALA A 295 -12.44 -40.86 -4.15
CA ALA A 295 -13.31 -40.98 -5.33
C ALA A 295 -13.38 -42.43 -5.83
N ASN A 296 -12.24 -43.08 -6.06
CA ASN A 296 -12.21 -44.35 -6.80
C ASN A 296 -12.19 -45.59 -5.90
N LYS A 297 -11.38 -45.56 -4.83
CA LYS A 297 -11.12 -46.74 -4.00
C LYS A 297 -12.09 -46.87 -2.84
N SER A 298 -12.21 -45.84 -1.99
CA SER A 298 -13.10 -45.89 -0.83
C SER A 298 -14.52 -45.45 -1.15
N ARG A 299 -14.78 -44.89 -2.35
CA ARG A 299 -16.09 -44.39 -2.81
C ARG A 299 -16.76 -43.44 -1.79
N ARG A 300 -15.96 -42.70 -1.02
CA ARG A 300 -16.43 -41.76 0.02
C ARG A 300 -16.77 -40.40 -0.56
N LEU A 301 -16.16 -40.02 -1.67
CA LEU A 301 -16.45 -38.79 -2.39
C LEU A 301 -17.35 -39.12 -3.59
N PRO A 302 -18.67 -38.85 -3.51
CA PRO A 302 -19.60 -39.20 -4.59
C PRO A 302 -19.41 -38.28 -5.80
N ALA A 303 -19.38 -38.86 -6.99
CA ALA A 303 -19.47 -38.10 -8.23
C ALA A 303 -20.85 -37.44 -8.32
N ARG A 304 -20.91 -36.16 -8.69
CA ARG A 304 -22.15 -35.38 -8.82
C ARG A 304 -22.54 -35.13 -10.27
N GLY A 305 -21.71 -35.53 -11.20
CA GLY A 305 -21.95 -35.42 -12.63
C GLY A 305 -20.68 -35.73 -13.42
N TRP A 306 -20.74 -35.40 -14.71
CA TRP A 306 -19.71 -35.63 -15.69
C TRP A 306 -19.44 -34.35 -16.46
N GLN A 307 -18.18 -33.96 -16.56
CA GLN A 307 -17.74 -32.85 -17.40
C GLN A 307 -17.58 -33.37 -18.82
N HIS A 308 -18.45 -32.88 -19.70
CA HIS A 308 -18.44 -33.14 -21.12
C HIS A 308 -17.90 -31.93 -21.88
N THR A 309 -17.06 -32.17 -22.87
CA THR A 309 -16.53 -31.13 -23.75
C THR A 309 -17.12 -31.32 -25.14
N ASP A 310 -17.86 -30.33 -25.60
CA ASP A 310 -18.54 -30.30 -26.88
C ASP A 310 -17.91 -29.20 -27.76
N ASP A 311 -17.60 -29.50 -29.02
CA ASP A 311 -17.00 -28.54 -29.95
C ASP A 311 -17.93 -27.34 -30.22
N ARG A 312 -19.25 -27.51 -30.05
CA ARG A 312 -20.25 -26.47 -30.34
C ARG A 312 -20.60 -25.58 -29.15
N TYR A 313 -20.59 -26.14 -27.93
CA TYR A 313 -21.06 -25.45 -26.72
C TYR A 313 -19.97 -25.32 -25.63
N GLY A 314 -18.77 -25.83 -25.88
CA GLY A 314 -17.67 -25.82 -24.93
C GLY A 314 -17.85 -26.83 -23.80
N ILE A 315 -17.46 -26.44 -22.58
CA ILE A 315 -17.48 -27.31 -21.40
C ILE A 315 -18.84 -27.21 -20.71
N ARG A 316 -19.49 -28.36 -20.49
CA ARG A 316 -20.73 -28.46 -19.70
C ARG A 316 -20.67 -29.62 -18.70
N ILE A 317 -21.52 -29.55 -17.68
CA ILE A 317 -21.67 -30.63 -16.70
C ILE A 317 -23.02 -31.32 -16.94
N THR A 318 -23.00 -32.65 -17.05
CA THR A 318 -24.17 -33.50 -17.25
C THR A 318 -24.34 -34.46 -16.08
N ASP A 319 -25.57 -34.93 -15.85
CA ASP A 319 -25.90 -35.90 -14.79
C ASP A 319 -25.51 -37.34 -15.16
N HIS A 320 -25.45 -37.64 -16.46
CA HIS A 320 -24.97 -38.90 -17.02
C HIS A 320 -23.75 -38.71 -17.90
N GLN A 321 -23.02 -39.80 -18.13
CA GLN A 321 -21.86 -39.82 -19.00
C GLN A 321 -22.32 -39.88 -20.47
N ILE A 322 -21.82 -38.96 -21.30
CA ILE A 322 -22.13 -38.90 -22.75
C ILE A 322 -21.01 -39.60 -23.53
N ASP A 323 -19.76 -39.29 -23.20
CA ASP A 323 -18.56 -39.89 -23.79
C ASP A 323 -17.73 -40.63 -22.73
N SER A 324 -17.10 -41.72 -23.16
CA SER A 324 -16.08 -42.45 -22.40
C SER A 324 -14.96 -41.56 -21.81
N ARG A 325 -14.66 -40.42 -22.43
CA ARG A 325 -13.63 -39.45 -22.02
C ARG A 325 -14.11 -38.40 -21.03
N ASP A 326 -15.42 -38.35 -20.77
CA ASP A 326 -15.98 -37.38 -19.81
C ASP A 326 -15.39 -37.62 -18.42
N ARG A 327 -15.05 -36.53 -17.73
CA ARG A 327 -14.42 -36.60 -16.42
C ARG A 327 -15.48 -36.47 -15.34
N GLN A 328 -15.45 -37.35 -14.34
CA GLN A 328 -16.30 -37.17 -13.16
C GLN A 328 -15.98 -35.85 -12.46
N VAL A 329 -17.04 -35.14 -12.07
CA VAL A 329 -16.94 -33.94 -11.25
C VAL A 329 -17.51 -34.18 -9.86
N TYR A 330 -16.91 -33.51 -8.90
CA TYR A 330 -17.17 -33.68 -7.48
C TYR A 330 -17.39 -32.31 -6.86
N ARG A 331 -18.27 -32.26 -5.87
CA ARG A 331 -18.57 -31.05 -5.15
C ARG A 331 -17.42 -30.68 -4.20
N LEU A 332 -17.01 -29.41 -4.19
CA LEU A 332 -15.95 -28.92 -3.32
C LEU A 332 -16.26 -29.13 -1.83
N GLY A 333 -17.51 -28.85 -1.42
CA GLY A 333 -17.98 -29.03 -0.05
C GLY A 333 -17.79 -30.46 0.47
N ASP A 334 -18.19 -31.47 -0.32
CA ASP A 334 -18.05 -32.89 0.02
C ASP A 334 -16.57 -33.26 0.26
N ALA A 335 -15.65 -32.73 -0.57
CA ALA A 335 -14.21 -32.97 -0.41
C ALA A 335 -13.63 -32.30 0.85
N LEU A 336 -14.03 -31.06 1.15
CA LEU A 336 -13.61 -30.34 2.35
C LEU A 336 -14.14 -30.98 3.63
N GLU A 337 -15.39 -31.46 3.61
CA GLU A 337 -15.98 -32.16 4.75
C GLU A 337 -15.21 -33.45 5.07
N LEU A 338 -14.90 -34.27 4.06
CA LEU A 338 -14.09 -35.48 4.22
C LEU A 338 -12.69 -35.17 4.78
N ALA A 339 -12.09 -34.06 4.36
CA ALA A 339 -10.81 -33.60 4.89
C ALA A 339 -10.91 -33.21 6.37
N ARG A 340 -11.94 -32.46 6.77
CA ARG A 340 -12.20 -32.11 8.19
C ARG A 340 -12.40 -33.37 9.04
N GLN A 341 -13.21 -34.32 8.55
CA GLN A 341 -13.43 -35.60 9.24
C GLN A 341 -12.14 -36.42 9.38
N ALA A 342 -11.29 -36.47 8.35
CA ALA A 342 -10.02 -37.18 8.38
C ALA A 342 -9.01 -36.53 9.35
N ALA A 343 -8.97 -35.20 9.41
CA ALA A 343 -8.15 -34.46 10.37
C ALA A 343 -8.57 -34.73 11.82
N LYS A 344 -9.89 -34.71 12.10
CA LYS A 344 -10.44 -35.02 13.42
C LYS A 344 -10.04 -36.43 13.88
N LYS A 345 -10.19 -37.43 13.02
CA LYS A 345 -9.80 -38.83 13.34
C LYS A 345 -8.30 -39.00 13.63
N LYS A 346 -7.43 -38.26 12.94
CA LYS A 346 -5.98 -38.29 13.23
C LYS A 346 -5.64 -37.62 14.56
N GLY A 347 -6.34 -36.54 14.92
CA GLY A 347 -6.12 -35.83 16.18
C GLY A 347 -6.64 -36.58 17.42
N THR A 348 -7.58 -37.51 17.26
CA THR A 348 -8.09 -38.36 18.37
C THR A 348 -7.28 -39.65 18.57
N ALA A 349 -6.34 -39.95 17.67
CA ALA A 349 -5.48 -41.15 17.73
C ALA A 349 -4.05 -40.83 18.22
N ALA A 350 -3.83 -39.62 18.73
CA ALA A 350 -2.63 -39.18 19.44
C ALA A 350 -3.02 -38.92 20.90
#